data_AF-A0A521CXR5-F1
#
_entry.id   AF-A0A521CXR5-F1
#
_cell.length_a   1.000
_cell.length_b   1.000
_cell.length_c   1.000
_cell.angle_alpha   90.00
_cell.angle_beta   90.00
_cell.angle_gamma   90.00
#
_symmetry.space_group_name_H-M   'P 1'
#
loop_
_entity.id
_entity.type
_entity.pdbx_description
1 polymer ?
#
loop_
_entity_poly.entity_id
_entity_poly.type
_entity_poly.pdbx_seq_one_letter_code
_entity_poly.pdbx_strand_id
1 'polypeptide(L)'
;MAGRTRRRRAPLGARLAVIAGIVLSVVLLTPGAASAHYGWIRPVVTCVTPVQGGSWTAVFGYTNTTSSTLTVNRGSLNDMTPDQFDGKQVTHFSPGTRQGVFSVSVPASITTVQWQVYGVYGIARRDSSTRCPSSTELPADGNGMGVVIALAAAGAVGGTSVYVSRRRRDRGAPVPTEG
;
A
#
# COMPACT_ATOMS: atom_id res chain seq x y z
N MET A 1 10.00 -90.23 15.48
CA MET A 1 10.06 -89.24 16.59
C MET A 1 11.53 -88.99 16.88
N ALA A 2 12.15 -87.81 16.89
CA ALA A 2 11.72 -86.43 16.75
C ALA A 2 12.88 -85.63 16.10
N GLY A 3 12.59 -84.79 15.10
CA GLY A 3 13.57 -83.90 14.49
C GLY A 3 13.84 -82.69 15.38
N ARG A 4 15.09 -82.53 15.84
CA ARG A 4 15.53 -81.35 16.60
C ARG A 4 15.66 -80.14 15.67
N THR A 5 14.74 -79.18 15.79
CA THR A 5 14.82 -77.87 15.13
C THR A 5 15.90 -77.00 15.78
N ARG A 6 16.96 -76.72 15.02
CA ARG A 6 18.05 -75.82 15.43
C ARG A 6 17.58 -74.37 15.26
N ARG A 7 17.03 -73.76 16.32
CA ARG A 7 16.73 -72.32 16.35
C ARG A 7 18.05 -71.54 16.25
N ARG A 8 18.28 -70.89 15.11
CA ARG A 8 19.37 -69.91 14.96
C ARG A 8 19.05 -68.70 15.82
N ARG A 9 19.84 -68.48 16.87
CA ARG A 9 19.83 -67.25 17.66
C ARG A 9 20.43 -66.14 16.80
N ALA A 10 19.65 -65.10 16.51
CA ALA A 10 20.18 -63.90 15.86
C ALA A 10 21.16 -63.19 16.82
N PRO A 11 22.29 -62.65 16.33
CA PRO A 11 23.25 -61.97 17.16
C PRO A 11 22.70 -60.62 17.66
N LEU A 12 23.08 -60.26 18.89
CA LEU A 12 22.67 -59.04 19.60
C LEU A 12 22.98 -57.72 18.86
N GLY A 13 23.83 -57.74 17.82
CA GLY A 13 24.16 -56.57 17.00
C GLY A 13 23.00 -56.02 16.16
N ALA A 14 21.95 -56.80 15.93
CA ALA A 14 20.82 -56.36 15.10
C ALA A 14 19.83 -55.42 15.81
N ARG A 15 19.89 -55.30 17.15
CA ARG A 15 18.92 -54.50 17.93
C ARG A 15 19.36 -53.05 18.19
N LEU A 16 20.65 -52.73 18.06
CA LEU A 16 21.15 -51.36 18.28
C LEU A 16 21.14 -50.50 17.00
N ALA A 17 21.25 -51.10 15.82
CA ALA A 17 21.19 -50.36 14.55
C ALA A 17 19.77 -49.84 14.22
N VAL A 18 18.72 -50.47 14.74
CA VAL A 18 17.33 -50.08 14.45
C VAL A 18 16.90 -48.85 15.27
N ILE A 19 17.42 -48.66 16.50
CA ILE A 19 17.00 -47.54 17.36
C ILE A 19 17.70 -46.23 16.96
N ALA A 20 18.97 -46.27 16.56
CA ALA A 20 19.70 -45.09 16.10
C ALA A 20 19.18 -44.52 14.76
N GLY A 21 18.64 -45.37 13.88
CA GLY A 21 18.03 -44.92 12.61
C GLY A 21 16.66 -44.25 12.78
N ILE A 22 15.91 -44.59 13.83
CA ILE A 22 14.55 -44.06 14.05
C ILE A 22 14.59 -42.67 14.69
N VAL A 23 15.55 -42.37 15.57
CA VAL A 23 15.62 -41.05 16.23
C VAL A 23 16.08 -39.94 15.27
N LEU A 24 16.93 -40.24 14.29
CA LEU A 24 17.37 -39.24 13.29
C LEU A 24 16.31 -38.95 12.22
N SER A 25 15.35 -39.85 12.02
CA SER A 25 14.31 -39.72 10.98
C SER A 25 13.08 -38.92 11.44
N VAL A 26 12.90 -38.69 12.75
CA VAL A 26 11.72 -37.97 13.29
C VAL A 26 11.88 -36.45 13.29
N VAL A 27 13.10 -35.92 13.15
CA VAL A 27 13.35 -34.46 13.21
C VAL A 27 13.05 -33.73 11.89
N LEU A 28 12.89 -34.45 10.77
CA LEU A 28 12.69 -33.83 9.44
C LEU A 28 11.23 -33.75 8.97
N LEU A 29 10.27 -34.18 9.80
CA LEU A 29 8.83 -34.13 9.49
C LEU A 29 8.06 -33.20 10.43
N THR A 30 8.69 -32.18 11.01
CA THR A 30 7.92 -31.07 11.57
C THR A 30 7.33 -30.30 10.40
N PRO A 31 6.00 -30.35 10.13
CA PRO A 31 5.41 -29.32 9.28
C PRO A 31 5.75 -28.00 9.96
N GLY A 32 6.59 -27.19 9.30
CA GLY A 32 6.80 -25.82 9.77
C GLY A 32 5.43 -25.21 9.95
N ALA A 33 5.13 -24.75 11.17
CA ALA A 33 3.85 -24.11 11.44
C ALA A 33 3.72 -22.96 10.44
N ALA A 34 2.89 -23.16 9.41
CA ALA A 34 2.56 -22.11 8.47
C ALA A 34 1.82 -21.06 9.29
N SER A 35 2.55 -20.02 9.68
CA SER A 35 1.97 -18.88 10.37
C SER A 35 1.11 -18.18 9.33
N ALA A 36 -0.18 -18.48 9.34
CA ALA A 36 -1.09 -17.87 8.40
C ALA A 36 -1.23 -16.40 8.80
N HIS A 37 -0.65 -15.49 8.01
CA HIS A 37 -0.60 -14.04 8.25
C HIS A 37 -1.98 -13.33 8.21
N TYR A 38 -3.07 -14.10 8.30
CA TYR A 38 -4.44 -13.58 8.25
C TYR A 38 -4.68 -12.64 9.43
N GLY A 39 -5.07 -11.41 9.13
CA GLY A 39 -5.50 -10.44 10.14
C GLY A 39 -4.40 -9.56 10.75
N TRP A 40 -3.13 -9.72 10.36
CA TRP A 40 -2.06 -8.79 10.79
C TRP A 40 -2.29 -7.39 10.23
N ILE A 41 -2.65 -7.33 8.95
CA ILE A 41 -3.07 -6.11 8.28
C ILE A 41 -4.55 -6.22 8.00
N ARG A 42 -5.31 -5.23 8.46
CA ARG A 42 -6.73 -5.10 8.20
C ARG A 42 -6.99 -3.81 7.43
N PRO A 43 -7.28 -3.88 6.13
CA PRO A 43 -7.79 -2.75 5.38
C PRO A 43 -9.07 -2.21 6.02
N VAL A 44 -9.23 -0.90 6.00
CA VAL A 44 -10.43 -0.19 6.49
C VAL A 44 -10.83 0.87 5.48
N VAL A 45 -12.12 1.17 5.42
CA VAL A 45 -12.62 2.33 4.68
C VAL A 45 -12.57 3.50 5.64
N THR A 46 -11.73 4.48 5.35
CA THR A 46 -11.66 5.71 6.14
C THR A 46 -12.94 6.51 5.94
N CYS A 47 -13.30 6.78 4.67
CA CYS A 47 -14.53 7.46 4.32
C CYS A 47 -14.80 7.41 2.81
N VAL A 48 -15.98 7.87 2.40
CA VAL A 48 -16.34 8.08 0.98
C VAL A 48 -16.90 9.48 0.74
N THR A 49 -16.65 10.07 -0.42
CA THR A 49 -17.29 11.34 -0.81
C THR A 49 -18.65 11.09 -1.47
N PRO A 50 -19.57 12.06 -1.48
CA PRO A 50 -20.74 12.00 -2.35
C PRO A 50 -20.34 12.03 -3.83
N VAL A 51 -21.25 11.62 -4.70
CA VAL A 51 -21.04 11.76 -6.15
C VAL A 51 -21.02 13.22 -6.53
N GLN A 52 -19.94 13.65 -7.17
CA GLN A 52 -19.77 14.99 -7.74
C GLN A 52 -19.11 14.84 -9.12
N GLY A 53 -19.61 15.56 -10.12
CA GLY A 53 -19.07 15.47 -11.48
C GLY A 53 -19.11 14.06 -12.09
N GLY A 54 -20.03 13.20 -11.63
CA GLY A 54 -20.19 11.83 -12.12
C GLY A 54 -19.26 10.78 -11.49
N SER A 55 -18.48 11.13 -10.46
CA SER A 55 -17.63 10.20 -9.71
C SER A 55 -17.75 10.42 -8.21
N TRP A 56 -17.37 9.42 -7.42
CA TRP A 56 -17.20 9.50 -5.97
C TRP A 56 -15.82 8.96 -5.60
N THR A 57 -15.29 9.35 -4.45
CA THR A 57 -13.96 8.96 -4.01
C THR A 57 -14.07 8.00 -2.83
N ALA A 58 -13.37 6.87 -2.91
CA ALA A 58 -13.17 5.97 -1.79
C ALA A 58 -11.80 6.23 -1.17
N VAL A 59 -11.77 6.45 0.15
CA VAL A 59 -10.54 6.70 0.91
C VAL A 59 -10.28 5.50 1.82
N PHE A 60 -9.09 4.92 1.70
CA PHE A 60 -8.72 3.71 2.41
C PHE A 60 -7.67 3.97 3.47
N GLY A 61 -7.77 3.21 4.54
CA GLY A 61 -6.84 3.13 5.66
C GLY A 61 -6.49 1.67 5.95
N TYR A 62 -5.61 1.43 6.90
CA TYR A 62 -5.37 0.09 7.41
C TYR A 62 -5.05 0.10 8.90
N THR A 63 -5.15 -1.06 9.54
CA THR A 63 -4.54 -1.33 10.86
C THR A 63 -3.54 -2.44 10.72
N ASN A 64 -2.28 -2.19 11.09
CA ASN A 64 -1.26 -3.22 11.27
C ASN A 64 -1.09 -3.49 12.77
N THR A 65 -1.42 -4.70 13.22
CA THR A 65 -1.36 -5.11 14.63
C THR A 65 0.01 -5.64 15.06
N THR A 66 0.93 -5.81 14.12
CA THR A 66 2.31 -6.23 14.42
C THR A 66 3.15 -5.08 14.95
N SER A 67 4.27 -5.39 15.60
CA SER A 67 5.23 -4.42 16.11
C SER A 67 6.20 -3.87 15.06
N SER A 68 6.12 -4.33 13.80
CA SER A 68 7.05 -3.95 12.74
C SER A 68 6.34 -3.57 11.44
N THR A 69 7.05 -2.84 10.56
CA THR A 69 6.53 -2.52 9.24
C THR A 69 6.56 -3.78 8.37
N LEU A 70 5.41 -4.14 7.81
CA LEU A 70 5.31 -5.24 6.85
C LEU A 70 5.35 -4.68 5.43
N THR A 71 5.95 -5.44 4.51
CA THR A 71 5.94 -5.11 3.08
C THR A 71 5.12 -6.16 2.34
N VAL A 72 4.03 -5.74 1.72
CA VAL A 72 3.17 -6.59 0.89
C VAL A 72 3.09 -5.95 -0.48
N ASN A 73 3.85 -6.50 -1.42
CA ASN A 73 3.82 -6.03 -2.80
C ASN A 73 2.43 -6.26 -3.42
N ARG A 74 2.10 -5.42 -4.39
CA ARG A 74 0.90 -5.59 -5.22
C ARG A 74 0.89 -6.99 -5.85
N GLY A 75 -0.29 -7.59 -5.88
CA GLY A 75 -0.54 -8.93 -6.37
C GLY A 75 -1.65 -9.59 -5.57
N SER A 76 -1.82 -10.90 -5.66
CA SER A 76 -2.95 -11.62 -5.04
C SER A 76 -3.13 -11.44 -3.52
N LEU A 77 -2.08 -10.98 -2.82
CA LEU A 77 -2.10 -10.70 -1.40
C LEU A 77 -2.29 -9.21 -1.05
N ASN A 78 -2.26 -8.31 -2.04
CA ASN A 78 -2.49 -6.87 -1.90
C ASN A 78 -3.07 -6.33 -3.21
N ASP A 79 -4.40 -6.41 -3.35
CA ASP A 79 -5.10 -6.22 -4.63
C ASP A 79 -6.37 -5.39 -4.47
N MET A 80 -6.83 -4.78 -5.57
CA MET A 80 -8.04 -3.98 -5.64
C MET A 80 -9.06 -4.61 -6.59
N THR A 81 -10.35 -4.54 -6.23
CA THR A 81 -11.43 -4.99 -7.10
C THR A 81 -12.49 -3.88 -7.22
N PRO A 82 -12.91 -3.47 -8.43
CA PRO A 82 -12.40 -3.92 -9.74
C PRO A 82 -10.93 -3.55 -10.05
N ASP A 83 -10.26 -4.38 -10.86
CA ASP A 83 -8.81 -4.29 -11.18
C ASP A 83 -8.41 -2.95 -11.81
N GLN A 84 -9.33 -2.24 -12.45
CA GLN A 84 -9.04 -0.90 -12.99
C GLN A 84 -8.65 0.13 -11.91
N PHE A 85 -8.91 -0.16 -10.63
CA PHE A 85 -8.51 0.66 -9.48
C PHE A 85 -7.22 0.16 -8.81
N ASP A 86 -6.64 -0.94 -9.31
CA ASP A 86 -5.40 -1.51 -8.82
C ASP A 86 -4.19 -0.60 -9.14
N GLY A 87 -3.20 -0.59 -8.25
CA GLY A 87 -1.96 0.19 -8.36
C GLY A 87 -1.92 1.51 -7.59
N LYS A 88 -2.99 1.87 -6.86
CA LYS A 88 -3.00 3.04 -5.96
C LYS A 88 -2.75 2.68 -4.49
N GLN A 89 -2.88 1.41 -4.14
CA GLN A 89 -2.71 0.94 -2.78
C GLN A 89 -1.24 0.98 -2.32
N VAL A 90 -1.05 1.13 -1.01
CA VAL A 90 0.27 1.12 -0.38
C VAL A 90 0.83 -0.31 -0.31
N THR A 91 2.16 -0.43 -0.32
CA THR A 91 2.87 -1.71 -0.17
C THR A 91 3.63 -1.82 1.15
N HIS A 92 3.80 -0.73 1.89
CA HIS A 92 4.44 -0.70 3.19
C HIS A 92 3.44 -0.36 4.28
N PHE A 93 3.36 -1.22 5.30
CA PHE A 93 2.37 -1.16 6.36
C PHE A 93 3.07 -0.99 7.70
N SER A 94 3.37 0.24 8.10
CA SER A 94 3.90 0.52 9.44
C SER A 94 2.89 0.16 10.55
N PRO A 95 3.36 -0.18 11.76
CA PRO A 95 2.50 -0.51 12.90
C PRO A 95 1.42 0.54 13.20
N GLY A 96 0.29 0.06 13.73
CA GLY A 96 -0.84 0.88 14.17
C GLY A 96 -1.91 1.11 13.11
N THR A 97 -2.86 1.98 13.44
CA THR A 97 -3.94 2.41 12.54
C THR A 97 -3.52 3.64 11.75
N ARG A 98 -3.68 3.58 10.43
CA ARG A 98 -3.35 4.65 9.48
C ARG A 98 -4.58 4.90 8.62
N GLN A 99 -5.13 6.10 8.72
CA GLN A 99 -6.30 6.53 7.95
C GLN A 99 -5.84 7.27 6.68
N GLY A 100 -6.63 7.20 5.61
CA GLY A 100 -6.38 8.01 4.41
C GLY A 100 -5.03 7.77 3.74
N VAL A 101 -4.57 6.53 3.69
CA VAL A 101 -3.25 6.19 3.11
C VAL A 101 -3.23 6.24 1.58
N PHE A 102 -4.39 6.06 0.94
CA PHE A 102 -4.61 6.34 -0.47
C PHE A 102 -6.11 6.52 -0.75
N SER A 103 -6.43 6.98 -1.96
CA SER A 103 -7.80 7.12 -2.43
C SER A 103 -7.93 6.75 -3.91
N VAL A 104 -9.13 6.35 -4.32
CA VAL A 104 -9.47 6.08 -5.72
C VAL A 104 -10.74 6.86 -6.11
N SER A 105 -10.71 7.48 -7.28
CA SER A 105 -11.89 8.10 -7.90
C SER A 105 -12.65 7.04 -8.70
N VAL A 106 -13.93 6.87 -8.39
CA VAL A 106 -14.78 5.79 -8.85
C VAL A 106 -15.96 6.38 -9.60
N PRO A 107 -16.22 5.97 -10.87
CA PRO A 107 -17.39 6.40 -11.61
C PRO A 107 -18.68 6.10 -10.84
N ALA A 108 -19.67 6.99 -10.95
CA ALA A 108 -20.97 6.83 -10.29
C ALA A 108 -21.76 5.60 -10.76
N SER A 109 -21.38 4.95 -11.86
CA SER A 109 -21.95 3.66 -12.27
C SER A 109 -21.49 2.50 -11.37
N ILE A 110 -20.35 2.63 -10.69
CA ILE A 110 -19.79 1.60 -9.81
C ILE A 110 -20.13 1.97 -8.36
N THR A 111 -20.79 1.06 -7.66
CA THR A 111 -21.29 1.31 -6.30
C THR A 111 -20.33 0.84 -5.20
N THR A 112 -19.39 -0.05 -5.54
CA THR A 112 -18.52 -0.75 -4.60
C THR A 112 -17.12 -0.90 -5.16
N VAL A 113 -16.11 -0.64 -4.33
CA VAL A 113 -14.70 -0.95 -4.58
C VAL A 113 -14.10 -1.60 -3.33
N GLN A 114 -13.22 -2.56 -3.53
CA GLN A 114 -12.65 -3.39 -2.47
C GLN A 114 -11.14 -3.33 -2.51
N TRP A 115 -10.52 -3.30 -1.34
CA TRP A 115 -9.08 -3.48 -1.15
C TRP A 115 -8.84 -4.71 -0.29
N GLN A 116 -8.05 -5.66 -0.76
CA GLN A 116 -7.65 -6.85 -0.03
C GLN A 116 -6.20 -6.77 0.41
N VAL A 117 -5.91 -7.18 1.65
CA VAL A 117 -4.56 -7.54 2.09
C VAL A 117 -4.61 -8.88 2.85
N TYR A 118 -3.80 -9.86 2.45
CA TYR A 118 -3.79 -11.22 3.00
C TYR A 118 -5.19 -11.84 3.16
N GLY A 119 -6.07 -11.66 2.18
CA GLY A 119 -7.45 -12.19 2.22
C GLY A 119 -8.41 -11.43 3.15
N VAL A 120 -7.99 -10.30 3.73
CA VAL A 120 -8.84 -9.42 4.54
C VAL A 120 -9.25 -8.20 3.71
N TYR A 121 -10.53 -7.86 3.75
CA TYR A 121 -11.12 -6.86 2.84
C TYR A 121 -11.55 -5.57 3.54
N GLY A 122 -11.25 -4.44 2.91
CA GLY A 122 -11.88 -3.16 3.14
C GLY A 122 -12.83 -2.88 1.98
N ILE A 123 -14.13 -2.78 2.25
CA ILE A 123 -15.16 -2.66 1.20
C ILE A 123 -15.82 -1.29 1.30
N ALA A 124 -15.43 -0.38 0.39
CA ALA A 124 -16.05 0.93 0.27
C ALA A 124 -17.31 0.83 -0.57
N ARG A 125 -18.43 1.33 -0.01
CA ARG A 125 -19.73 1.39 -0.67
C ARG A 125 -20.14 2.85 -0.78
N ARG A 126 -20.42 3.28 -2.01
CA ARG A 126 -20.78 4.67 -2.32
C ARG A 126 -21.90 5.21 -1.43
N ASP A 127 -22.91 4.39 -1.17
CA ASP A 127 -24.18 4.86 -0.59
C ASP A 127 -24.32 4.54 0.90
N SER A 128 -23.49 3.65 1.46
CA SER A 128 -23.62 3.17 2.84
C SER A 128 -22.34 3.25 3.68
N SER A 129 -21.18 3.52 3.09
CA SER A 129 -19.97 3.82 3.87
C SER A 129 -20.04 5.21 4.49
N THR A 130 -19.35 5.38 5.63
CA THR A 130 -19.24 6.67 6.33
C THR A 130 -18.74 7.77 5.39
N ARG A 131 -19.41 8.92 5.39
CA ARG A 131 -19.02 10.07 4.58
C ARG A 131 -17.78 10.75 5.13
N CYS A 132 -16.95 11.27 4.22
CA CYS A 132 -15.82 12.09 4.63
C CYS A 132 -16.33 13.39 5.31
N PRO A 133 -15.74 13.82 6.43
CA PRO A 133 -16.06 15.12 7.00
C PRO A 133 -15.76 16.24 6.00
N SER A 134 -16.51 17.35 6.08
CA SER A 134 -16.43 18.47 5.13
C SER A 134 -15.05 19.15 5.07
N SER A 135 -14.19 18.93 6.06
CA SER A 135 -12.80 19.42 6.13
C SER A 135 -11.75 18.40 5.68
N THR A 136 -12.14 17.30 5.02
CA THR A 136 -11.18 16.28 4.59
C THR A 136 -10.35 16.78 3.40
N GLU A 137 -9.07 17.07 3.63
CA GLU A 137 -8.10 17.12 2.54
C GLU A 137 -7.91 15.69 1.99
N LEU A 138 -8.36 15.46 0.76
CA LEU A 138 -8.19 14.17 0.11
C LEU A 138 -6.72 14.00 -0.31
N PRO A 139 -6.11 12.83 -0.08
CA PRO A 139 -4.70 12.60 -0.44
C PRO A 139 -4.35 12.83 -1.91
N ALA A 140 -5.34 12.78 -2.82
CA ALA A 140 -5.16 12.99 -4.25
C ALA A 140 -5.42 14.45 -4.72
N ASP A 141 -6.04 15.30 -3.89
CA ASP A 141 -6.32 16.71 -4.24
C ASP A 141 -5.24 17.67 -3.72
N GLY A 142 -4.24 17.15 -3.01
CA GLY A 142 -3.08 17.91 -2.55
C GLY A 142 -2.16 18.34 -3.69
N ASN A 143 -2.23 19.63 -4.06
CA ASN A 143 -1.17 20.44 -4.70
C ASN A 143 -1.12 20.54 -6.24
N GLY A 144 -2.25 20.59 -6.94
CA GLY A 144 -2.26 20.76 -8.40
C GLY A 144 -2.36 22.21 -8.91
N MET A 145 -3.29 23.01 -8.39
CA MET A 145 -3.68 24.27 -9.07
C MET A 145 -3.52 25.55 -8.24
N GLY A 146 -3.63 25.48 -6.90
CA GLY A 146 -3.48 26.68 -6.05
C GLY A 146 -2.07 27.30 -6.10
N VAL A 147 -1.04 26.46 -6.13
CA VAL A 147 0.36 26.89 -6.23
C VAL A 147 0.70 27.47 -7.61
N VAL A 148 0.10 26.93 -8.68
CA VAL A 148 0.34 27.39 -10.06
C VAL A 148 -0.22 28.80 -10.27
N ILE A 149 -1.39 29.09 -9.71
CA ILE A 149 -2.00 30.43 -9.79
C ILE A 149 -1.15 31.46 -9.01
N ALA A 150 -0.65 31.09 -7.82
CA ALA A 150 0.20 31.97 -7.02
C ALA A 150 1.56 32.25 -7.70
N LEU A 151 2.19 31.24 -8.30
CA LEU A 151 3.46 31.39 -9.03
C LEU A 151 3.30 32.21 -10.31
N ALA A 152 2.20 32.04 -11.05
CA ALA A 152 1.94 32.82 -12.27
C ALA A 152 1.75 34.31 -11.95
N ALA A 153 1.02 34.64 -10.87
CA ALA A 153 0.82 36.02 -10.43
C ALA A 153 2.15 36.69 -10.00
N ALA A 154 2.98 35.98 -9.24
CA ALA A 154 4.30 36.49 -8.83
C ALA A 154 5.23 36.70 -10.03
N GLY A 155 5.22 35.79 -11.01
CA GLY A 155 5.99 35.92 -12.26
C GLY A 155 5.59 37.15 -13.09
N ALA A 156 4.29 37.45 -13.20
CA ALA A 156 3.82 38.62 -13.93
C ALA A 156 4.24 39.95 -13.25
N VAL A 157 4.15 40.03 -11.91
CA VAL A 157 4.54 41.22 -11.15
C VAL A 157 6.07 41.43 -11.19
N GLY A 158 6.85 40.36 -11.04
CA GLY A 158 8.31 40.42 -11.14
C GLY A 158 8.77 40.81 -12.56
N GLY A 159 8.20 40.18 -13.58
CA GLY A 159 8.54 40.45 -14.98
C GLY A 159 8.22 41.87 -15.44
N THR A 160 7.05 42.40 -15.07
CA THR A 160 6.67 43.79 -15.39
C THR A 160 7.57 44.81 -14.70
N SER A 161 7.92 44.58 -13.44
CA SER A 161 8.82 45.46 -12.68
C SER A 161 10.22 45.51 -13.30
N VAL A 162 10.76 44.35 -13.71
CA VAL A 162 12.06 44.27 -14.40
C VAL A 162 12.00 44.95 -15.77
N TYR A 163 10.95 44.71 -16.56
CA TYR A 163 10.79 45.33 -17.88
C TYR A 163 10.74 46.86 -17.81
N VAL A 164 9.97 47.42 -16.87
CA VAL A 164 9.86 48.87 -16.68
C VAL A 164 11.19 49.46 -16.23
N SER A 165 11.93 48.79 -15.34
CA SER A 165 13.24 49.27 -14.87
C SER A 165 14.28 49.33 -15.99
N ARG A 166 14.30 48.34 -16.89
CA ARG A 166 15.22 48.30 -18.04
C ARG A 166 14.91 49.42 -19.02
N ARG A 167 13.64 49.59 -19.38
CA ARG A 167 13.21 50.67 -20.30
C ARG A 167 13.54 52.07 -19.79
N ARG A 168 13.55 52.28 -18.47
CA ARG A 168 13.98 53.55 -17.86
C ARG A 168 15.49 53.78 -17.95
N ARG A 169 16.29 52.72 -17.82
CA ARG A 169 17.75 52.80 -17.99
C ARG A 169 18.13 53.08 -19.45
N ASP A 170 17.49 52.41 -20.40
CA ASP A 170 17.77 52.58 -21.84
C ASP A 170 17.40 53.98 -22.34
N ARG A 171 16.38 54.60 -21.75
CA ARG A 171 15.96 55.99 -22.04
C ARG A 171 16.78 57.06 -21.31
N GLY A 172 17.58 56.66 -20.33
CA GLY A 172 18.44 57.56 -19.56
C GLY A 172 19.88 57.62 -20.06
N ALA A 173 20.23 56.89 -21.12
CA ALA A 173 21.56 56.95 -21.71
C ALA A 173 21.77 58.32 -22.39
N PRO A 174 22.75 59.13 -21.96
CA PRO A 174 23.06 60.41 -22.61
C PRO A 174 23.62 60.15 -24.00
N VAL A 175 23.17 60.95 -24.98
CA VAL A 175 23.74 60.99 -26.33
C VAL A 175 25.20 61.45 -26.22
N PRO A 176 26.20 60.72 -26.78
CA PRO A 176 27.56 61.20 -26.83
C PRO A 176 27.61 62.46 -27.71
N THR A 177 28.08 63.58 -27.16
CA THR A 177 28.41 64.76 -27.94
C THR A 177 29.70 64.48 -28.71
N GLU A 178 29.59 64.25 -30.03
CA GLU A 178 30.73 64.26 -30.94
C GLU A 178 31.27 65.70 -31.08
N GLY A 179 32.59 65.82 -31.06
CA GLY A 179 33.35 67.05 -31.33
C GLY A 179 34.11 66.95 -32.64
#